data_AF-A0A1Q7K5L9-F1
#
_entry.id   AF-A0A1Q7K5L9-F1
#
_cell.length_a   1.000
_cell.length_b   1.000
_cell.length_c   1.000
_cell.angle_alpha   90.00
_cell.angle_beta   90.00
_cell.angle_gamma   90.00
#
_symmetry.space_group_name_H-M   'P 1'
#
loop_
_entity.id
_entity.type
_entity.pdbx_description
1 polymer ?
#
loop_
_entity_poly.entity_id
_entity_poly.type
_entity_poly.pdbx_seq_one_letter_code
_entity_poly.pdbx_strand_id
1 'polypeptide(L)'
;MAQVLPNPYRIVEGWAQLPIGRPMGAVGKVAIDPDGRHVWAIVRCDRLEDPARFGDECRDSKTDPIIKFSPEGKVVKSFGGGMFIWPHGLDVDRDGNVWVTDAVAENRTPKGDKRGQVVVKFSPEGKVLMTLGAPGQSGSGPDHFTSPSDVVVAPSGDVFVADGHNDNGNNRVVKVSKDGKFIKAWGKGGWAPGEFHALHAIAIDSRGRIFVGDRGNNRIQIFDQEGKSLTIPWTQFGKPSGIAFDSKDQVYVADSESDDVQNPGWEEGIRIGDAKTGWINAFILYPWGDPRQTAGDGAEFVAIDRDGNIYGGEPRPKRLQKYIRVRP
;
A
#
# COMPACT_ATOMS: atom_id res chain seq x y z
N MET A 1 0.36 -24.00 10.25
CA MET A 1 -0.38 -24.22 11.51
C MET A 1 -1.60 -23.33 11.44
N ALA A 2 -2.82 -23.84 11.63
CA ALA A 2 -4.00 -22.99 11.65
C ALA A 2 -3.83 -21.93 12.76
N GLN A 3 -3.75 -20.65 12.40
CA GLN A 3 -3.58 -19.58 13.38
C GLN A 3 -4.92 -19.37 14.07
N VAL A 4 -5.12 -20.04 15.20
CA VAL A 4 -6.35 -19.95 16.00
C VAL A 4 -6.37 -18.61 16.75
N LEU A 5 -6.61 -17.53 16.02
CA LEU A 5 -6.85 -16.20 16.54
C LEU A 5 -8.32 -15.83 16.32
N PRO A 6 -8.92 -15.00 17.20
CA PRO A 6 -10.28 -14.56 16.99
C PRO A 6 -10.38 -13.68 15.74
N ASN A 7 -11.48 -13.84 15.00
CA ASN A 7 -11.91 -12.89 13.98
C ASN A 7 -13.05 -12.01 14.55
N PRO A 8 -12.78 -10.74 14.91
CA PRO A 8 -13.80 -9.84 15.46
C PRO A 8 -14.57 -9.07 14.38
N TYR A 9 -14.31 -9.31 13.09
CA TYR A 9 -14.87 -8.56 11.97
C TYR A 9 -15.76 -9.41 11.07
N ARG A 10 -16.66 -8.75 10.33
CA ARG A 10 -17.38 -9.35 9.20
C ARG A 10 -17.28 -8.46 7.97
N ILE A 11 -17.39 -9.08 6.80
CA ILE A 11 -17.47 -8.42 5.51
C ILE A 11 -18.80 -7.67 5.34
N VAL A 12 -18.73 -6.50 4.72
CA VAL A 12 -19.89 -5.75 4.18
C VAL A 12 -19.89 -5.90 2.67
N GLU A 13 -20.80 -6.72 2.16
CA GLU A 13 -20.95 -6.99 0.74
C GLU A 13 -21.40 -5.74 -0.04
N GLY A 14 -20.82 -5.53 -1.22
CA GLY A 14 -21.25 -4.48 -2.15
C GLY A 14 -21.09 -3.04 -1.63
N TRP A 15 -20.18 -2.80 -0.67
CA TRP A 15 -19.94 -1.47 -0.12
C TRP A 15 -19.43 -0.50 -1.19
N ALA A 16 -18.30 -0.80 -1.83
CA ALA A 16 -17.71 0.11 -2.81
C ALA A 16 -18.49 0.09 -4.14
N GLN A 17 -19.06 1.22 -4.51
CA GLN A 17 -19.90 1.40 -5.69
C GLN A 17 -19.27 2.41 -6.65
N LEU A 18 -18.77 1.92 -7.78
CA LEU A 18 -18.35 2.77 -8.89
C LEU A 18 -19.57 3.30 -9.67
N PRO A 19 -19.42 4.41 -10.42
CA PRO A 19 -20.48 4.92 -11.28
C PRO A 19 -21.05 3.85 -12.22
N ILE A 20 -22.34 3.98 -12.56
CA ILE A 20 -23.14 2.95 -13.22
C ILE A 20 -22.39 2.29 -14.39
N GLY A 21 -22.27 0.96 -14.31
CA GLY A 21 -21.70 0.12 -15.37
C GLY A 21 -20.18 -0.05 -15.34
N ARG A 22 -19.44 0.69 -14.49
CA ARG A 22 -17.99 0.50 -14.36
C ARG A 22 -17.67 -0.67 -13.42
N PRO A 23 -17.04 -1.76 -13.91
CA PRO A 23 -16.57 -2.84 -13.04
C PRO A 23 -15.35 -2.39 -12.22
N MET A 24 -15.18 -2.98 -11.03
CA MET A 24 -14.02 -2.73 -10.18
C MET A 24 -12.74 -3.28 -10.83
N GLY A 25 -11.75 -2.40 -11.01
CA GLY A 25 -10.38 -2.75 -11.41
C GLY A 25 -9.57 -3.25 -10.22
N ALA A 26 -8.30 -3.62 -10.45
CA ALA A 26 -7.40 -4.00 -9.36
C ALA A 26 -7.25 -2.84 -8.37
N VAL A 27 -7.43 -3.10 -7.07
CA VAL A 27 -7.38 -2.05 -6.04
C VAL A 27 -5.99 -2.00 -5.43
N GLY A 28 -5.27 -0.90 -5.69
CA GLY A 28 -3.83 -0.78 -5.44
C GLY A 28 -3.41 -0.13 -4.13
N LYS A 29 -4.26 0.61 -3.42
CA LYS A 29 -4.03 1.08 -2.02
C LYS A 29 -5.31 1.74 -1.54
N VAL A 30 -5.48 1.79 -0.22
CA VAL A 30 -6.53 2.55 0.46
C VAL A 30 -5.93 3.43 1.55
N ALA A 31 -6.52 4.60 1.78
CA ALA A 31 -6.21 5.47 2.90
C ALA A 31 -7.47 6.21 3.38
N ILE A 32 -7.45 6.67 4.62
CA ILE A 32 -8.57 7.41 5.21
C ILE A 32 -8.31 8.90 5.06
N ASP A 33 -9.34 9.63 4.61
CA ASP A 33 -9.32 11.09 4.54
C ASP A 33 -9.18 11.71 5.94
N PRO A 34 -8.64 12.93 6.09
CA PRO A 34 -8.47 13.56 7.41
C PRO A 34 -9.78 13.74 8.20
N ASP A 35 -10.95 13.69 7.57
CA ASP A 35 -12.24 13.65 8.28
C ASP A 35 -12.53 12.33 9.03
N GLY A 36 -11.64 11.34 8.85
CA GLY A 36 -11.65 10.05 9.49
C GLY A 36 -12.69 9.09 8.96
N ARG A 37 -13.37 9.38 7.84
CA ARG A 37 -14.51 8.60 7.34
C ARG A 37 -14.57 8.39 5.85
N HIS A 38 -14.19 9.36 5.04
CA HIS A 38 -14.07 9.12 3.62
C HIS A 38 -12.85 8.27 3.33
N VAL A 39 -12.95 7.45 2.29
CA VAL A 39 -11.91 6.50 1.92
C VAL A 39 -11.37 6.88 0.56
N TRP A 40 -10.08 7.15 0.49
CA TRP A 40 -9.35 7.22 -0.77
C TRP A 40 -8.91 5.83 -1.16
N ALA A 41 -9.04 5.51 -2.44
CA ALA A 41 -8.49 4.28 -3.00
C ALA A 41 -7.87 4.52 -4.36
N ILE A 42 -6.83 3.75 -4.66
CA ILE A 42 -6.38 3.52 -6.01
C ILE A 42 -7.18 2.35 -6.56
N VAL A 43 -8.01 2.59 -7.57
CA VAL A 43 -8.61 1.56 -8.41
C VAL A 43 -7.92 1.66 -9.76
N ARG A 44 -7.04 0.72 -10.08
CA ARG A 44 -6.20 0.72 -11.28
C ARG A 44 -7.06 0.62 -12.55
N CYS A 45 -7.50 1.80 -12.99
CA CYS A 45 -8.20 2.09 -14.23
C CYS A 45 -9.32 1.09 -14.56
N ASP A 46 -9.18 0.38 -15.68
CA ASP A 46 -10.19 -0.51 -16.21
C ASP A 46 -10.00 -1.94 -15.68
N ARG A 47 -11.11 -2.69 -15.55
CA ARG A 47 -11.04 -4.11 -15.23
C ARG A 47 -10.52 -4.88 -16.45
N LEU A 48 -9.22 -5.19 -16.44
CA LEU A 48 -8.60 -6.04 -17.46
C LEU A 48 -8.63 -7.50 -17.00
N GLU A 49 -9.05 -8.41 -17.89
CA GLU A 49 -9.01 -9.86 -17.61
C GLU A 49 -7.72 -10.53 -18.09
N ASP A 50 -6.93 -9.85 -18.93
CA ASP A 50 -5.62 -10.35 -19.36
C ASP A 50 -4.61 -10.31 -18.19
N PRO A 51 -4.16 -11.47 -17.66
CA PRO A 51 -3.21 -11.50 -16.56
C PRO A 51 -1.84 -10.93 -16.94
N ALA A 52 -1.48 -10.90 -18.23
CA ALA A 52 -0.23 -10.29 -18.68
C ALA A 52 -0.19 -8.77 -18.43
N ARG A 53 -1.37 -8.14 -18.26
CA ARG A 53 -1.53 -6.70 -17.99
C ARG A 53 -1.46 -6.33 -16.50
N PHE A 54 -1.34 -7.30 -15.60
CA PHE A 54 -1.15 -6.99 -14.18
C PHE A 54 0.26 -6.42 -13.96
N GLY A 55 0.36 -5.15 -13.58
CA GLY A 55 1.61 -4.38 -13.55
C GLY A 55 1.64 -3.20 -14.51
N ASP A 56 0.62 -3.03 -15.36
CA ASP A 56 0.48 -1.89 -16.29
C ASP A 56 -0.99 -1.62 -16.70
N GLU A 57 -1.93 -1.87 -15.79
CA GLU A 57 -3.38 -1.80 -16.00
C GLU A 57 -3.85 -0.43 -16.50
N CYS A 58 -3.16 0.65 -16.13
CA CYS A 58 -3.52 2.02 -16.51
C CYS A 58 -2.85 2.52 -17.79
N ARG A 59 -1.91 1.76 -18.38
CA ARG A 59 -1.07 2.19 -19.52
C ARG A 59 -1.86 2.87 -20.63
N ASP A 60 -2.99 2.27 -21.00
CA ASP A 60 -3.79 2.64 -22.17
C ASP A 60 -5.14 3.28 -21.78
N SER A 61 -5.33 3.62 -20.49
CA SER A 61 -6.61 4.09 -19.95
C SER A 61 -6.60 5.58 -19.62
N LYS A 62 -7.76 6.22 -19.79
CA LYS A 62 -8.04 7.59 -19.33
C LYS A 62 -8.94 7.64 -18.10
N THR A 63 -9.31 6.46 -17.58
CA THR A 63 -10.18 6.34 -16.41
C THR A 63 -9.44 6.83 -15.17
N ASP A 64 -10.09 7.65 -14.35
CA ASP A 64 -9.52 8.11 -13.09
C ASP A 64 -9.22 6.94 -12.15
N PRO A 65 -7.95 6.76 -11.73
CA PRO A 65 -7.58 5.69 -10.81
C PRO A 65 -7.65 6.12 -9.34
N ILE A 66 -7.62 7.42 -9.03
CA ILE A 66 -7.68 7.93 -7.66
C ILE A 66 -9.13 8.27 -7.36
N ILE A 67 -9.75 7.57 -6.40
CA ILE A 67 -11.19 7.64 -6.14
C ILE A 67 -11.43 7.87 -4.65
N LYS A 68 -12.27 8.86 -4.31
CA LYS A 68 -12.79 9.08 -2.97
C LYS A 68 -14.19 8.51 -2.84
N PHE A 69 -14.40 7.67 -1.83
CA PHE A 69 -15.67 7.08 -1.48
C PHE A 69 -16.24 7.74 -0.22
N SER A 70 -17.57 7.92 -0.19
CA SER A 70 -18.31 8.26 1.02
C SER A 70 -18.35 7.07 1.99
N PRO A 71 -18.74 7.27 3.25
CA PRO A 71 -18.92 6.17 4.21
C PRO A 71 -19.93 5.10 3.76
N GLU A 72 -20.89 5.49 2.92
CA GLU A 72 -21.89 4.63 2.27
C GLU A 72 -21.34 3.92 1.02
N GLY A 73 -20.11 4.22 0.63
CA GLY A 73 -19.40 3.57 -0.48
C GLY A 73 -19.70 4.14 -1.86
N LYS A 74 -20.28 5.35 -1.93
CA LYS A 74 -20.50 6.07 -3.19
C LYS A 74 -19.28 6.89 -3.58
N VAL A 75 -18.93 6.93 -4.87
CA VAL A 75 -17.89 7.84 -5.35
C VAL A 75 -18.34 9.29 -5.18
N VAL A 76 -17.53 10.09 -4.50
CA VAL A 76 -17.74 11.54 -4.32
C VAL A 76 -16.69 12.38 -5.03
N LYS A 77 -15.56 11.79 -5.41
CA LYS A 77 -14.51 12.44 -6.19
C LYS A 77 -13.67 11.41 -6.94
N SER A 78 -13.17 11.78 -8.11
CA SER A 78 -12.12 11.04 -8.82
C SER A 78 -11.23 11.98 -9.63
N PHE A 79 -9.98 11.58 -9.84
CA PHE A 79 -9.03 12.27 -10.73
C PHE A 79 -7.85 11.34 -11.10
N GLY A 80 -6.93 11.84 -11.92
CA GLY A 80 -5.68 11.16 -12.27
C GLY A 80 -5.73 10.35 -13.57
N GLY A 81 -6.82 10.43 -14.34
CA GLY A 81 -6.97 9.72 -15.60
C GLY A 81 -5.83 9.99 -16.59
N GLY A 82 -5.24 8.91 -17.14
CA GLY A 82 -4.15 8.99 -18.11
C GLY A 82 -2.78 9.36 -17.55
N MET A 83 -2.66 9.66 -16.25
CA MET A 83 -1.41 10.12 -15.64
C MET A 83 -0.48 8.98 -15.23
N PHE A 84 -1.01 7.77 -15.03
CA PHE A 84 -0.29 6.65 -14.43
C PHE A 84 -0.22 5.44 -15.38
N ILE A 85 0.81 4.61 -15.22
CA ILE A 85 0.87 3.28 -15.84
C ILE A 85 0.47 2.20 -14.83
N TRP A 86 1.03 2.26 -13.61
CA TRP A 86 0.72 1.34 -12.54
C TRP A 86 0.68 2.07 -11.18
N PRO A 87 -0.41 2.81 -10.90
CA PRO A 87 -0.55 3.47 -9.61
C PRO A 87 -0.62 2.41 -8.51
N HIS A 88 0.19 2.59 -7.47
CA HIS A 88 0.42 1.57 -6.46
C HIS A 88 0.18 2.12 -5.05
N GLY A 89 1.14 2.81 -4.44
CA GLY A 89 1.02 3.39 -3.10
C GLY A 89 0.16 4.65 -3.06
N LEU A 90 -0.43 4.91 -1.89
CA LEU A 90 -1.26 6.07 -1.60
C LEU A 90 -1.17 6.44 -0.12
N ASP A 91 -0.99 7.72 0.15
CA ASP A 91 -1.16 8.32 1.48
C ASP A 91 -1.88 9.66 1.40
N VAL A 92 -2.48 10.10 2.51
CA VAL A 92 -3.18 11.39 2.60
C VAL A 92 -2.60 12.19 3.75
N ASP A 93 -1.99 13.33 3.43
CA ASP A 93 -1.41 14.18 4.47
C ASP A 93 -2.46 14.96 5.27
N ARG A 94 -2.04 15.60 6.36
CA ARG A 94 -2.95 16.31 7.29
C ARG A 94 -3.73 17.46 6.64
N ASP A 95 -3.24 17.98 5.52
CA ASP A 95 -3.87 19.07 4.78
C ASP A 95 -4.85 18.52 3.71
N GLY A 96 -5.02 17.18 3.66
CA GLY A 96 -5.88 16.48 2.72
C GLY A 96 -5.24 16.26 1.34
N ASN A 97 -3.94 16.53 1.18
CA ASN A 97 -3.28 16.26 -0.09
C ASN A 97 -3.07 14.76 -0.26
N VAL A 98 -3.32 14.28 -1.47
CA VAL A 98 -3.21 12.86 -1.82
C VAL A 98 -1.86 12.62 -2.48
N TRP A 99 -1.08 11.69 -1.96
CA TRP A 99 0.22 11.29 -2.50
C TRP A 99 0.09 9.92 -3.14
N VAL A 100 0.56 9.75 -4.36
CA VAL A 100 0.40 8.49 -5.12
C VAL A 100 1.71 8.09 -5.77
N THR A 101 2.09 6.82 -5.65
CA THR A 101 3.25 6.27 -6.37
C THR A 101 2.83 5.63 -7.69
N ASP A 102 3.68 5.74 -8.72
CA ASP A 102 3.57 4.97 -9.96
C ASP A 102 4.71 3.96 -10.03
N ALA A 103 4.42 2.71 -9.69
CA ALA A 103 5.40 1.68 -9.40
C ALA A 103 5.72 0.80 -10.62
N VAL A 104 5.24 1.14 -11.81
CA VAL A 104 5.39 0.31 -13.03
C VAL A 104 6.83 -0.21 -13.17
N ALA A 105 6.99 -1.48 -13.53
CA ALA A 105 8.33 -2.01 -13.80
C ALA A 105 8.91 -1.40 -15.09
N GLU A 106 10.24 -1.22 -15.16
CA GLU A 106 10.90 -0.60 -16.33
C GLU A 106 10.57 -1.34 -17.63
N ASN A 107 10.58 -2.67 -17.62
CA ASN A 107 10.25 -3.50 -18.77
C ASN A 107 8.77 -3.45 -19.20
N ARG A 108 7.90 -2.85 -18.38
CA ARG A 108 6.48 -2.60 -18.68
C ARG A 108 6.20 -1.15 -19.10
N THR A 109 7.21 -0.29 -19.06
CA THR A 109 7.09 1.11 -19.47
C THR A 109 7.32 1.21 -20.99
N PRO A 110 6.36 1.70 -21.78
CA PRO A 110 6.56 1.85 -23.22
C PRO A 110 7.72 2.79 -23.54
N LYS A 111 8.46 2.49 -24.61
CA LYS A 111 9.60 3.31 -25.03
C LYS A 111 9.14 4.74 -25.31
N GLY A 112 9.74 5.70 -24.60
CA GLY A 112 9.44 7.13 -24.74
C GLY A 112 8.23 7.60 -23.93
N ASP A 113 7.54 6.71 -23.21
CA ASP A 113 6.56 7.11 -22.21
C ASP A 113 7.28 7.81 -21.05
N LYS A 114 6.67 8.88 -20.54
CA LYS A 114 7.22 9.71 -19.46
C LYS A 114 6.44 9.52 -18.15
N ARG A 115 5.62 8.48 -18.04
CA ARG A 115 4.90 8.10 -16.83
C ARG A 115 5.65 6.97 -16.10
N GLY A 116 5.34 6.75 -14.83
CA GLY A 116 6.06 5.78 -14.00
C GLY A 116 7.26 6.36 -13.25
N GLN A 117 7.76 5.60 -12.27
CA GLN A 117 8.95 5.90 -11.47
C GLN A 117 8.84 7.19 -10.64
N VAL A 118 7.62 7.53 -10.21
CA VAL A 118 7.34 8.81 -9.57
C VAL A 118 6.46 8.67 -8.34
N VAL A 119 6.50 9.70 -7.49
CA VAL A 119 5.49 9.98 -6.48
C VAL A 119 4.85 11.33 -6.81
N VAL A 120 3.53 11.40 -6.92
CA VAL A 120 2.79 12.61 -7.29
C VAL A 120 1.94 13.07 -6.10
N LYS A 121 2.10 14.34 -5.70
CA LYS A 121 1.25 15.03 -4.73
C LYS A 121 0.13 15.76 -5.44
N PHE A 122 -1.10 15.53 -5.02
CA PHE A 122 -2.30 16.23 -5.47
C PHE A 122 -2.91 17.05 -4.33
N SER A 123 -3.51 18.20 -4.65
CA SER A 123 -4.43 18.86 -3.73
C SER A 123 -5.67 17.98 -3.50
N PRO A 124 -6.49 18.24 -2.46
CA PRO A 124 -7.76 17.53 -2.26
C PRO A 124 -8.74 17.64 -3.45
N GLU A 125 -8.50 18.59 -4.37
CA GLU A 125 -9.26 18.83 -5.60
C GLU A 125 -8.68 18.13 -6.83
N GLY A 126 -7.55 17.42 -6.70
CA GLY A 126 -6.92 16.70 -7.80
C GLY A 126 -5.95 17.52 -8.64
N LYS A 127 -5.57 18.73 -8.19
CA LYS A 127 -4.52 19.52 -8.85
C LYS A 127 -3.15 18.96 -8.47
N VAL A 128 -2.27 18.71 -9.46
CA VAL A 128 -0.87 18.35 -9.19
C VAL A 128 -0.15 19.50 -8.50
N LEU A 129 0.44 19.23 -7.34
CA LEU A 129 1.23 20.16 -6.54
C LEU A 129 2.73 19.88 -6.63
N MET A 130 3.12 18.61 -6.78
CA MET A 130 4.51 18.19 -6.80
C MET A 130 4.63 16.83 -7.48
N THR A 131 5.75 16.60 -8.16
CA THR A 131 6.18 15.29 -8.65
C THR A 131 7.60 15.04 -8.16
N LEU A 132 7.81 13.91 -7.49
CA LEU A 132 9.11 13.41 -7.07
C LEU A 132 9.53 12.27 -7.98
N GLY A 133 10.84 12.10 -8.17
CA GLY A 133 11.41 11.12 -9.08
C GLY A 133 11.66 11.67 -10.49
N ALA A 134 12.16 10.83 -11.37
CA ALA A 134 12.45 11.14 -12.76
C ALA A 134 11.41 10.42 -13.64
N PRO A 135 10.40 11.13 -14.20
CA PRO A 135 9.29 10.49 -14.88
C PRO A 135 9.75 9.57 -16.03
N GLY A 136 9.31 8.29 -15.96
CA GLY A 136 9.66 7.23 -16.91
C GLY A 136 11.10 6.71 -16.83
N GLN A 137 11.88 7.12 -15.83
CA GLN A 137 13.31 6.78 -15.71
C GLN A 137 13.60 6.12 -14.36
N SER A 138 13.94 4.84 -14.41
CA SER A 138 14.39 4.10 -13.23
C SER A 138 15.79 4.57 -12.79
N GLY A 139 16.06 4.53 -11.50
CA GLY A 139 17.40 4.78 -10.98
C GLY A 139 17.49 4.81 -9.46
N SER A 140 18.73 4.83 -8.97
CA SER A 140 19.03 4.86 -7.53
C SER A 140 19.62 6.21 -7.08
N GLY A 141 19.56 7.24 -7.93
CA GLY A 141 20.01 8.59 -7.59
C GLY A 141 19.11 9.29 -6.56
N PRO A 142 19.51 10.48 -6.08
CA PRO A 142 18.69 11.32 -5.18
C PRO A 142 17.34 11.74 -5.78
N ASP A 143 17.23 11.80 -7.09
CA ASP A 143 16.10 12.27 -7.89
C ASP A 143 15.42 11.14 -8.69
N HIS A 144 15.79 9.88 -8.44
CA HIS A 144 15.24 8.73 -9.15
C HIS A 144 14.65 7.70 -8.18
N PHE A 145 13.68 6.94 -8.67
CA PHE A 145 13.13 5.75 -8.03
C PHE A 145 13.19 4.58 -8.99
N THR A 146 13.06 3.35 -8.47
CA THR A 146 12.90 2.12 -9.25
C THR A 146 11.74 1.34 -8.65
N SER A 147 10.56 1.50 -9.25
CA SER A 147 9.27 0.97 -8.80
C SER A 147 8.97 1.33 -7.33
N PRO A 148 8.72 2.62 -7.03
CA PRO A 148 8.36 3.05 -5.69
C PRO A 148 7.00 2.45 -5.29
N SER A 149 7.01 1.52 -4.34
CA SER A 149 5.84 0.72 -3.96
C SER A 149 4.86 1.48 -3.07
N ASP A 150 5.36 2.28 -2.13
CA ASP A 150 4.49 2.94 -1.16
C ASP A 150 5.09 4.26 -0.66
N VAL A 151 4.23 5.12 -0.12
CA VAL A 151 4.60 6.44 0.39
C VAL A 151 3.89 6.71 1.72
N VAL A 152 4.53 7.44 2.62
CA VAL A 152 3.90 7.97 3.84
C VAL A 152 4.46 9.34 4.20
N VAL A 153 3.62 10.23 4.71
CA VAL A 153 3.96 11.61 5.05
C VAL A 153 3.90 11.83 6.55
N ALA A 154 5.01 12.25 7.14
CA ALA A 154 5.10 12.52 8.57
C ALA A 154 4.36 13.82 8.97
N PRO A 155 4.03 14.01 10.26
CA PRO A 155 3.51 15.28 10.78
C PRO A 155 4.44 16.50 10.59
N SER A 156 5.72 16.30 10.29
CA SER A 156 6.64 17.38 9.88
C SER A 156 6.43 17.83 8.43
N GLY A 157 5.78 16.99 7.61
CA GLY A 157 5.71 17.12 6.16
C GLY A 157 6.83 16.39 5.43
N ASP A 158 7.80 15.80 6.14
CA ASP A 158 8.78 14.91 5.50
C ASP A 158 8.08 13.68 4.92
N VAL A 159 8.55 13.24 3.76
CA VAL A 159 7.97 12.16 2.97
C VAL A 159 8.92 10.98 2.98
N PHE A 160 8.38 9.78 3.20
CA PHE A 160 9.13 8.53 3.17
C PHE A 160 8.57 7.65 2.06
N VAL A 161 9.46 7.15 1.20
CA VAL A 161 9.09 6.32 0.04
C VAL A 161 9.76 4.97 0.18
N ALA A 162 8.97 3.90 0.07
CA ALA A 162 9.49 2.54 -0.13
C ALA A 162 9.87 2.40 -1.62
N ASP A 163 11.17 2.40 -1.90
CA ASP A 163 11.72 2.40 -3.25
C ASP A 163 12.31 1.01 -3.56
N GLY A 164 11.52 0.18 -4.26
CA GLY A 164 11.92 -1.19 -4.56
C GLY A 164 10.83 -2.25 -4.56
N HIS A 165 9.80 -2.15 -5.41
CA HIS A 165 8.76 -3.19 -5.50
C HIS A 165 9.26 -4.52 -6.09
N ASN A 166 10.21 -4.47 -7.04
CA ASN A 166 10.68 -5.64 -7.78
C ASN A 166 11.89 -6.31 -7.10
N ASP A 167 12.05 -7.63 -7.30
CA ASP A 167 13.19 -8.43 -6.78
C ASP A 167 14.56 -7.83 -7.15
N ASN A 168 14.69 -7.32 -8.38
CA ASN A 168 15.93 -6.72 -8.90
C ASN A 168 15.93 -5.18 -8.87
N GLY A 169 15.02 -4.57 -8.11
CA GLY A 169 14.89 -3.12 -8.00
C GLY A 169 15.84 -2.49 -6.99
N ASN A 170 15.53 -1.23 -6.64
CA ASN A 170 16.09 -0.64 -5.42
C ASN A 170 15.61 -1.46 -4.20
N ASN A 171 16.28 -1.30 -3.07
CA ASN A 171 15.90 -1.96 -1.82
C ASN A 171 16.17 -1.00 -0.66
N ARG A 172 15.47 0.14 -0.67
CA ARG A 172 15.74 1.26 0.24
C ARG A 172 14.47 2.01 0.63
N VAL A 173 14.55 2.69 1.77
CA VAL A 173 13.64 3.77 2.12
C VAL A 173 14.30 5.10 1.77
N VAL A 174 13.57 5.98 1.09
CA VAL A 174 14.01 7.32 0.73
C VAL A 174 13.26 8.35 1.57
N LYS A 175 13.99 9.24 2.24
CA LYS A 175 13.43 10.39 2.96
C LYS A 175 13.63 11.66 2.13
N VAL A 176 12.53 12.37 1.92
CA VAL A 176 12.44 13.62 1.16
C VAL A 176 11.83 14.69 2.05
N SER A 177 12.30 15.93 1.96
CA SER A 177 11.71 17.04 2.70
C SER A 177 10.31 17.37 2.19
N LYS A 178 9.55 18.12 2.99
CA LYS A 178 8.24 18.69 2.59
C LYS A 178 8.25 19.48 1.27
N ASP A 179 9.42 20.00 0.89
CA ASP A 179 9.62 20.80 -0.33
C ASP A 179 10.13 19.95 -1.51
N GLY A 180 10.18 18.62 -1.34
CA GLY A 180 10.58 17.68 -2.39
C GLY A 180 12.09 17.49 -2.54
N LYS A 181 12.91 17.92 -1.58
CA LYS A 181 14.37 17.74 -1.64
C LYS A 181 14.78 16.42 -1.01
N PHE A 182 15.59 15.63 -1.72
CA PHE A 182 16.21 14.44 -1.15
C PHE A 182 17.01 14.78 0.11
N ILE A 183 16.78 14.04 1.19
CA ILE A 183 17.53 14.17 2.44
C ILE A 183 18.52 13.01 2.56
N LYS A 184 18.01 11.77 2.48
CA LYS A 184 18.79 10.55 2.66
C LYS A 184 18.03 9.33 2.17
N ALA A 185 18.75 8.24 2.00
CA ALA A 185 18.18 6.91 1.87
C ALA A 185 18.93 5.93 2.75
N TRP A 186 18.27 4.87 3.18
CA TRP A 186 18.89 3.75 3.89
C TRP A 186 18.29 2.42 3.41
N GLY A 187 19.07 1.35 3.54
CA GLY A 187 18.72 0.05 2.99
C GLY A 187 19.59 -0.35 1.81
N LYS A 188 19.65 -1.66 1.59
CA LYS A 188 20.21 -2.33 0.42
C LYS A 188 19.60 -3.73 0.31
N GLY A 189 19.80 -4.42 -0.82
CA GLY A 189 19.38 -5.80 -1.00
C GLY A 189 20.01 -6.74 0.04
N GLY A 190 19.20 -7.60 0.67
CA GLY A 190 19.69 -8.64 1.58
C GLY A 190 18.70 -9.03 2.68
N TRP A 191 19.20 -9.77 3.68
CA TRP A 191 18.42 -10.44 4.72
C TRP A 191 18.79 -10.00 6.14
N ALA A 192 19.87 -9.24 6.33
CA ALA A 192 20.25 -8.73 7.65
C ALA A 192 19.30 -7.59 8.11
N PRO A 193 19.27 -7.24 9.39
CA PRO A 193 18.58 -6.03 9.84
C PRO A 193 19.07 -4.79 9.10
N GLY A 194 18.15 -3.98 8.57
CA GLY A 194 18.45 -2.83 7.72
C GLY A 194 18.71 -3.15 6.25
N GLU A 195 18.67 -4.43 5.85
CA GLU A 195 18.62 -4.86 4.44
C GLU A 195 17.19 -5.25 4.08
N PHE A 196 16.82 -5.15 2.81
CA PHE A 196 15.46 -5.36 2.33
C PHE A 196 15.42 -6.22 1.07
N HIS A 197 14.26 -6.78 0.77
CA HIS A 197 13.95 -7.46 -0.47
C HIS A 197 12.48 -7.17 -0.85
N ALA A 198 12.26 -6.52 -2.00
CA ALA A 198 10.94 -6.18 -2.52
C ALA A 198 10.06 -5.46 -1.47
N LEU A 199 10.47 -4.23 -1.08
CA LEU A 199 9.70 -3.43 -0.11
C LEU A 199 8.30 -3.17 -0.68
N HIS A 200 7.27 -3.36 0.13
CA HIS A 200 5.89 -3.27 -0.35
C HIS A 200 5.01 -2.28 0.41
N ALA A 201 5.28 -2.08 1.70
CA ALA A 201 4.50 -1.21 2.56
C ALA A 201 5.39 -0.28 3.36
N ILE A 202 4.92 0.95 3.59
CA ILE A 202 5.51 1.87 4.55
C ILE A 202 4.42 2.61 5.32
N ALA A 203 4.57 2.72 6.63
CA ALA A 203 3.60 3.39 7.49
C ALA A 203 4.28 4.06 8.68
N ILE A 204 3.63 5.06 9.27
CA ILE A 204 4.12 5.78 10.47
C ILE A 204 3.10 5.59 11.59
N ASP A 205 3.56 5.14 12.76
CA ASP A 205 2.71 5.02 13.94
C ASP A 205 2.55 6.36 14.69
N SER A 206 1.69 6.41 15.70
CA SER A 206 1.47 7.66 16.47
C SER A 206 2.71 8.16 17.23
N ARG A 207 3.74 7.32 17.37
CA ARG A 207 5.03 7.63 17.99
C ARG A 207 6.09 8.08 16.98
N GLY A 208 5.72 8.20 15.70
CA GLY A 208 6.60 8.64 14.63
C GLY A 208 7.61 7.58 14.17
N ARG A 209 7.42 6.30 14.52
CA ARG A 209 8.27 5.20 14.07
C ARG A 209 7.85 4.78 12.66
N ILE A 210 8.84 4.50 11.81
CA ILE A 210 8.63 4.04 10.44
C ILE A 210 8.57 2.51 10.44
N PHE A 211 7.44 1.97 10.01
CA PHE A 211 7.24 0.54 9.79
C PHE A 211 7.39 0.25 8.31
N VAL A 212 8.27 -0.68 7.97
CA VAL A 212 8.56 -1.07 6.60
C VAL A 212 8.18 -2.54 6.41
N GLY A 213 7.25 -2.80 5.50
CA GLY A 213 6.90 -4.14 5.04
C GLY A 213 7.95 -4.64 4.06
N ASP A 214 8.88 -5.43 4.57
CA ASP A 214 9.93 -6.12 3.82
C ASP A 214 9.37 -7.46 3.32
N ARG A 215 8.47 -7.35 2.32
CA ARG A 215 7.57 -8.43 1.89
C ARG A 215 8.33 -9.64 1.36
N GLY A 216 9.39 -9.41 0.59
CA GLY A 216 10.23 -10.47 0.05
C GLY A 216 10.99 -11.26 1.14
N ASN A 217 11.17 -10.67 2.31
CA ASN A 217 11.80 -11.30 3.48
C ASN A 217 10.78 -11.72 4.57
N ASN A 218 9.47 -11.63 4.30
CA ASN A 218 8.38 -12.03 5.19
C ASN A 218 8.48 -11.39 6.59
N ARG A 219 8.83 -10.10 6.65
CA ARG A 219 9.05 -9.40 7.93
C ARG A 219 8.72 -7.92 7.88
N ILE A 220 8.48 -7.34 9.05
CA ILE A 220 8.38 -5.90 9.26
C ILE A 220 9.65 -5.41 9.97
N GLN A 221 10.22 -4.33 9.48
CA GLN A 221 11.34 -3.66 10.13
C GLN A 221 10.91 -2.26 10.61
N ILE A 222 11.36 -1.88 11.82
CA ILE A 222 10.91 -0.67 12.49
C ILE A 222 12.11 0.26 12.70
N PHE A 223 11.99 1.49 12.22
CA PHE A 223 13.04 2.51 12.27
C PHE A 223 12.54 3.78 12.94
N ASP A 224 13.46 4.62 13.41
CA ASP A 224 13.17 6.03 13.60
C ASP A 224 13.16 6.77 12.24
N GLN A 225 12.78 8.05 12.26
CA GLN A 225 12.76 8.89 11.07
C GLN A 225 14.15 9.24 10.53
N GLU A 226 15.21 8.79 11.20
CA GLU A 226 16.60 8.88 10.77
C GLU A 226 17.16 7.54 10.28
N GLY A 227 16.31 6.53 10.09
CA GLY A 227 16.69 5.24 9.54
C GLY A 227 17.50 4.37 10.51
N LYS A 228 17.54 4.70 11.80
CA LYS A 228 18.11 3.81 12.82
C LYS A 228 17.08 2.75 13.19
N SER A 229 17.48 1.48 13.11
CA SER A 229 16.63 0.38 13.54
C SER A 229 16.31 0.48 15.02
N LEU A 230 15.03 0.28 15.37
CA LEU A 230 14.52 0.39 16.74
C LEU A 230 14.28 -0.97 17.40
N THR A 231 14.08 -2.02 16.61
CA THR A 231 13.77 -3.37 17.10
C THR A 231 14.44 -4.43 16.23
N ILE A 232 14.46 -5.67 16.73
CA ILE A 232 14.62 -6.82 15.83
C ILE A 232 13.43 -6.87 14.86
N PRO A 233 13.62 -7.37 13.62
CA PRO A 233 12.51 -7.52 12.68
C PRO A 233 11.39 -8.41 13.23
N TRP A 234 10.15 -8.05 12.90
CA TRP A 234 8.95 -8.79 13.26
C TRP A 234 8.56 -9.75 12.15
N THR A 235 8.45 -11.04 12.46
CA THR A 235 8.11 -12.11 11.50
C THR A 235 6.72 -12.70 11.74
N GLN A 236 6.06 -12.31 12.83
CA GLN A 236 4.79 -12.85 13.25
C GLN A 236 3.59 -12.37 12.40
N PHE A 237 3.78 -11.39 11.52
CA PHE A 237 2.71 -10.79 10.71
C PHE A 237 2.56 -11.40 9.30
N GLY A 238 3.26 -12.49 8.98
CA GLY A 238 3.21 -13.15 7.67
C GLY A 238 4.00 -12.39 6.60
N LYS A 239 3.49 -12.31 5.36
CA LYS A 239 4.07 -11.48 4.30
C LYS A 239 3.41 -10.09 4.30
N PRO A 240 4.07 -9.03 4.79
CA PRO A 240 3.43 -7.73 4.93
C PRO A 240 3.28 -7.02 3.57
N SER A 241 2.07 -7.05 3.03
CA SER A 241 1.70 -6.32 1.81
C SER A 241 1.20 -4.89 2.12
N GLY A 242 0.51 -4.71 3.24
CA GLY A 242 -0.02 -3.40 3.67
C GLY A 242 0.04 -3.24 5.18
N ILE A 243 0.34 -2.03 5.66
CA ILE A 243 0.41 -1.71 7.10
C ILE A 243 -0.40 -0.44 7.36
N ALA A 244 -1.26 -0.48 8.38
CA ALA A 244 -1.96 0.70 8.86
C ALA A 244 -2.14 0.65 10.39
N PHE A 245 -2.44 1.79 10.97
CA PHE A 245 -2.65 1.94 12.41
C PHE A 245 -3.99 2.59 12.71
N ASP A 246 -4.58 2.24 13.85
CA ASP A 246 -5.69 3.01 14.42
C ASP A 246 -5.21 4.01 15.49
N SER A 247 -6.14 4.83 15.99
CA SER A 247 -5.86 5.84 17.04
C SER A 247 -5.41 5.26 18.39
N LYS A 248 -5.48 3.93 18.57
CA LYS A 248 -5.06 3.22 19.77
C LYS A 248 -3.72 2.49 19.59
N ASP A 249 -2.98 2.80 18.52
CA ASP A 249 -1.73 2.15 18.18
C ASP A 249 -1.90 0.62 17.96
N GLN A 250 -3.09 0.16 17.54
CA GLN A 250 -3.19 -1.18 16.95
C GLN A 250 -2.65 -1.13 15.53
N VAL A 251 -1.82 -2.11 15.19
CA VAL A 251 -1.30 -2.33 13.84
C VAL A 251 -2.16 -3.37 13.13
N TYR A 252 -2.47 -3.08 11.87
CA TYR A 252 -3.19 -3.96 10.96
C TYR A 252 -2.26 -4.25 9.80
N VAL A 253 -1.97 -5.52 9.57
CA VAL A 253 -1.05 -5.96 8.52
C VAL A 253 -1.80 -6.88 7.57
N ALA A 254 -1.91 -6.46 6.32
CA ALA A 254 -2.48 -7.25 5.25
C ALA A 254 -1.40 -8.20 4.68
N ASP A 255 -1.78 -9.45 4.48
CA ASP A 255 -0.97 -10.51 3.90
C ASP A 255 -1.75 -11.15 2.76
N SER A 256 -1.32 -10.84 1.54
CA SER A 256 -1.96 -11.26 0.30
C SER A 256 -1.12 -12.23 -0.51
N GLU A 257 0.00 -12.73 0.02
CA GLU A 257 0.95 -13.54 -0.75
C GLU A 257 1.49 -14.74 0.05
N SER A 258 0.99 -15.00 1.26
CA SER A 258 1.37 -16.21 1.99
C SER A 258 0.78 -17.44 1.32
N ASP A 259 1.65 -18.31 0.84
CA ASP A 259 1.30 -19.55 0.14
C ASP A 259 2.32 -20.68 0.44
N ASP A 260 2.14 -21.87 -0.14
CA ASP A 260 2.98 -23.07 0.08
C ASP A 260 4.42 -22.97 -0.49
N VAL A 261 4.74 -21.88 -1.17
CA VAL A 261 6.04 -21.57 -1.80
C VAL A 261 6.67 -20.34 -1.15
N GLN A 262 5.95 -19.22 -1.10
CA GLN A 262 6.44 -17.90 -0.71
C GLN A 262 6.47 -17.70 0.81
N ASN A 263 5.61 -18.37 1.58
CA ASN A 263 5.63 -18.35 3.05
C ASN A 263 4.93 -19.59 3.65
N PRO A 264 5.51 -20.79 3.52
CA PRO A 264 4.82 -22.04 3.82
C PRO A 264 4.27 -22.11 5.25
N GLY A 265 3.02 -22.54 5.38
CA GLY A 265 2.34 -22.75 6.67
C GLY A 265 1.66 -21.52 7.27
N TRP A 266 1.66 -20.40 6.53
CA TRP A 266 0.91 -19.17 6.82
C TRP A 266 -0.35 -19.07 5.96
N GLU A 267 -1.35 -18.34 6.46
CA GLU A 267 -2.62 -18.09 5.77
C GLU A 267 -2.71 -16.60 5.39
N GLU A 268 -3.31 -16.31 4.22
CA GLU A 268 -3.63 -14.94 3.78
C GLU A 268 -4.72 -14.29 4.66
N GLY A 269 -4.68 -12.97 4.79
CA GLY A 269 -5.66 -12.20 5.55
C GLY A 269 -5.08 -10.97 6.22
N ILE A 270 -5.76 -10.46 7.24
CA ILE A 270 -5.35 -9.25 7.98
C ILE A 270 -5.07 -9.62 9.43
N ARG A 271 -3.81 -9.47 9.85
CA ARG A 271 -3.38 -9.66 11.24
C ARG A 271 -3.45 -8.35 12.01
N ILE A 272 -4.00 -8.41 13.22
CA ILE A 272 -4.22 -7.25 14.08
C ILE A 272 -3.45 -7.47 15.37
N GLY A 273 -2.67 -6.46 15.77
CA GLY A 273 -1.85 -6.54 16.96
C GLY A 273 -1.52 -5.19 17.56
N ASP A 274 -0.76 -5.22 18.64
CA ASP A 274 -0.29 -4.02 19.33
C ASP A 274 1.02 -3.52 18.70
N ALA A 275 1.04 -2.27 18.21
CA ALA A 275 2.21 -1.72 17.54
C ALA A 275 3.41 -1.54 18.48
N LYS A 276 3.25 -1.55 19.81
CA LYS A 276 4.36 -1.39 20.75
C LYS A 276 5.11 -2.70 20.97
N THR A 277 4.37 -3.79 21.14
CA THR A 277 4.88 -5.11 21.53
C THR A 277 5.02 -6.07 20.36
N GLY A 278 4.29 -5.82 19.27
CA GLY A 278 4.18 -6.75 18.13
C GLY A 278 3.31 -7.96 18.44
N TRP A 279 2.60 -7.98 19.56
CA TRP A 279 1.71 -9.08 19.92
C TRP A 279 0.45 -9.07 19.05
N ILE A 280 0.14 -10.20 18.42
CA ILE A 280 -1.04 -10.37 17.57
C ILE A 280 -2.19 -10.89 18.43
N ASN A 281 -3.34 -10.24 18.33
CA ASN A 281 -4.52 -10.55 19.13
C ASN A 281 -5.74 -10.95 18.28
N ALA A 282 -5.74 -10.68 16.98
CA ALA A 282 -6.81 -11.06 16.07
C ALA A 282 -6.29 -11.32 14.65
N PHE A 283 -7.06 -12.12 13.91
CA PHE A 283 -6.78 -12.45 12.52
C PHE A 283 -8.09 -12.53 11.74
N ILE A 284 -8.18 -11.73 10.68
CA ILE A 284 -9.24 -11.81 9.68
C ILE A 284 -8.70 -12.69 8.55
N LEU A 285 -8.97 -13.99 8.64
CA LEU A 285 -8.63 -14.95 7.59
C LEU A 285 -9.30 -14.55 6.27
N TYR A 286 -8.56 -14.60 5.16
CA TYR A 286 -9.14 -14.59 3.82
C TYR A 286 -9.62 -16.02 3.49
N PRO A 287 -10.93 -16.32 3.54
CA PRO A 287 -11.41 -17.69 3.53
C PRO A 287 -11.34 -18.35 2.14
N TRP A 288 -11.01 -17.59 1.11
CA TRP A 288 -10.93 -18.06 -0.28
C TRP A 288 -9.50 -18.25 -0.77
N GLY A 289 -8.50 -18.05 0.09
CA GLY A 289 -7.08 -18.21 -0.27
C GLY A 289 -6.79 -19.64 -0.73
N ASP A 290 -6.17 -19.77 -1.90
CA ASP A 290 -5.62 -21.04 -2.37
C ASP A 290 -4.11 -21.02 -2.11
N PRO A 291 -3.58 -21.84 -1.19
CA PRO A 291 -2.16 -21.84 -0.84
C PRO A 291 -1.26 -22.31 -1.99
N ARG A 292 -1.80 -22.72 -3.13
CA ARG A 292 -1.05 -23.07 -4.34
C ARG A 292 -0.92 -21.89 -5.31
N GLN A 293 -1.63 -20.79 -5.06
CA GLN A 293 -1.65 -19.62 -5.93
C GLN A 293 -0.62 -18.59 -5.48
N THR A 294 0.46 -18.45 -6.25
CA THR A 294 1.57 -17.54 -5.91
C THR A 294 1.40 -16.12 -6.44
N ALA A 295 0.31 -15.88 -7.17
CA ALA A 295 -0.06 -14.55 -7.60
C ALA A 295 -0.55 -13.68 -6.42
N GLY A 296 -0.90 -14.30 -5.30
CA GLY A 296 -1.54 -13.61 -4.20
C GLY A 296 -3.01 -13.28 -4.44
N ASP A 297 -3.77 -13.22 -3.35
CA ASP A 297 -5.20 -12.93 -3.34
C ASP A 297 -5.63 -12.17 -2.08
N GLY A 298 -6.85 -11.64 -2.08
CA GLY A 298 -7.39 -10.90 -0.95
C GLY A 298 -6.72 -9.55 -0.71
N ALA A 299 -6.68 -9.11 0.55
CA ALA A 299 -6.25 -7.75 0.91
C ALA A 299 -4.73 -7.58 0.78
N GLU A 300 -4.29 -6.88 -0.26
CA GLU A 300 -2.90 -6.42 -0.42
C GLU A 300 -2.66 -5.14 0.40
N PHE A 301 -3.69 -4.31 0.58
CA PHE A 301 -3.62 -3.05 1.32
C PHE A 301 -4.71 -2.94 2.36
N VAL A 302 -4.45 -2.15 3.41
CA VAL A 302 -5.37 -1.99 4.55
C VAL A 302 -5.40 -0.54 5.04
N ALA A 303 -6.58 -0.07 5.43
CA ALA A 303 -6.81 1.20 6.11
C ALA A 303 -7.94 1.07 7.14
N ILE A 304 -7.96 1.94 8.16
CA ILE A 304 -8.89 1.86 9.30
C ILE A 304 -9.47 3.24 9.58
N ASP A 305 -10.79 3.37 9.49
CA ASP A 305 -11.48 4.65 9.76
C ASP A 305 -11.64 4.91 11.27
N ARG A 306 -12.13 6.11 11.61
CA ARG A 306 -12.27 6.52 13.02
C ARG A 306 -13.29 5.72 13.81
N ASP A 307 -14.18 5.00 13.13
CA ASP A 307 -15.17 4.12 13.77
C ASP A 307 -14.64 2.69 13.94
N GLY A 308 -13.41 2.42 13.48
CA GLY A 308 -12.78 1.11 13.52
C GLY A 308 -13.23 0.18 12.40
N ASN A 309 -13.82 0.69 11.31
CA ASN A 309 -14.06 -0.13 10.12
C ASN A 309 -12.76 -0.27 9.35
N ILE A 310 -12.51 -1.48 8.84
CA ILE A 310 -11.33 -1.79 8.03
C ILE A 310 -11.73 -1.78 6.56
N TYR A 311 -10.83 -1.29 5.72
CA TYR A 311 -10.95 -1.32 4.27
C TYR A 311 -9.75 -2.09 3.71
N GLY A 312 -10.02 -3.15 2.95
CA GLY A 312 -9.03 -3.97 2.26
C GLY A 312 -9.04 -3.68 0.76
N GLY A 313 -7.89 -3.27 0.21
CA GLY A 313 -7.70 -3.19 -1.24
C GLY A 313 -7.26 -4.55 -1.76
N GLU A 314 -8.04 -5.14 -2.66
CA GLU A 314 -7.83 -6.49 -3.19
C GLU A 314 -7.57 -6.42 -4.71
N PRO A 315 -6.30 -6.34 -5.16
CA PRO A 315 -5.95 -6.31 -6.59
C PRO A 315 -6.44 -7.54 -7.33
N ARG A 316 -6.38 -8.69 -6.65
CA ARG A 316 -7.04 -9.96 -6.97
C ARG A 316 -7.92 -10.23 -5.74
N PRO A 317 -9.25 -10.39 -5.88
CA PRO A 317 -10.06 -10.59 -7.08
C PRO A 317 -10.64 -9.28 -7.70
N LYS A 318 -9.97 -8.13 -7.51
CA LYS A 318 -10.40 -6.78 -7.98
C LYS A 318 -11.59 -6.27 -7.18
N ARG A 319 -11.39 -6.10 -5.87
CA ARG A 319 -12.40 -5.65 -4.91
C ARG A 319 -11.84 -4.61 -3.96
N LEU A 320 -12.73 -3.73 -3.50
CA LEU A 320 -12.49 -2.87 -2.35
C LEU A 320 -13.45 -3.31 -1.25
N GLN A 321 -12.90 -4.00 -0.25
CA GLN A 321 -13.68 -4.73 0.75
C GLN A 321 -13.76 -3.94 2.05
N LYS A 322 -14.98 -3.71 2.55
CA LYS A 322 -15.20 -3.14 3.89
C LYS A 322 -15.42 -4.27 4.90
N TYR A 323 -14.85 -4.11 6.09
CA TYR A 323 -15.05 -4.97 7.25
C TYR A 323 -15.52 -4.13 8.44
N ILE A 324 -16.51 -4.63 9.17
CA ILE A 324 -17.03 -3.97 10.38
C ILE A 324 -16.91 -4.89 11.59
N ARG A 325 -16.62 -4.31 12.75
CA ARG A 325 -16.47 -5.05 13.99
C ARG A 325 -17.83 -5.61 14.43
N VAL A 326 -17.86 -6.89 14.81
CA VAL A 326 -19.08 -7.60 15.24
C VAL A 326 -18.94 -8.33 16.58
N ARG A 327 -17.72 -8.38 17.13
CA ARG A 327 -17.47 -8.95 18.46
C ARG A 327 -16.74 -7.91 19.33
N PRO A 328 -17.14 -7.74 20.60
CA PRO A 328 -16.53 -6.78 21.54
C PRO A 328 -15.04 -6.95 21.73
#